data_AF-A0A952B9H5-F1
#
_entry.id   AF-A0A952B9H5-F1
#
_cell.length_a   1.000
_cell.length_b   1.000
_cell.length_c   1.000
_cell.angle_alpha   90.00
_cell.angle_beta   90.00
_cell.angle_gamma   90.00
#
_symmetry.space_group_name_H-M   'P 1'
#
loop_
_entity.id
_entity.type
_entity.pdbx_description
1 polymer ?
#
loop_
_entity_poly.entity_id
_entity_poly.type
_entity_poly.pdbx_seq_one_letter_code
_entity_poly.pdbx_strand_id
1 'polypeptide(L)'
;MKQHVEAERTMKGKILLSLHVIFIPLLLVLAAGCGSRLKPGPKIRIENVRSRPARAIEDDLGGMGAVYLTIFNDGGKPDRLLGARTDVAEKVEIHTGSMEKGKMTMKPVEGGIEIPAKGKFAFETGRYHIMLIRLKRHLNEGDKFKMVLEFEKSGLLEVEAEVRQE
;
A
#
# COMPACT_ATOMS: atom_id res chain seq x y z
N MET A 1 41.74 -59.79 84.55
CA MET A 1 41.81 -59.07 85.84
C MET A 1 42.18 -57.62 85.55
N LYS A 2 41.39 -56.67 86.11
CA LYS A 2 41.49 -55.20 86.06
C LYS A 2 40.80 -54.47 84.89
N GLN A 3 39.59 -54.00 85.20
CA GLN A 3 39.05 -52.72 84.74
C GLN A 3 39.86 -51.56 85.34
N HIS A 4 39.95 -50.43 84.62
CA HIS A 4 39.62 -49.06 85.06
C HIS A 4 40.09 -48.09 83.94
N VAL A 5 39.17 -47.45 83.19
CA VAL A 5 38.72 -46.03 83.39
C VAL A 5 39.62 -45.07 82.57
N GLU A 6 39.19 -44.06 81.81
CA GLU A 6 37.93 -43.34 81.57
C GLU A 6 38.01 -42.70 80.15
N ALA A 7 36.84 -42.46 79.54
CA ALA A 7 36.39 -41.30 78.74
C ALA A 7 37.38 -40.54 77.79
N GLU A 8 36.98 -40.10 76.60
CA GLU A 8 35.82 -39.23 76.35
C GLU A 8 35.41 -39.25 74.86
N ARG A 9 34.09 -39.13 74.63
CA ARG A 9 33.45 -38.24 73.61
C ARG A 9 33.72 -38.50 72.11
N THR A 10 32.75 -38.56 71.21
CA THR A 10 31.27 -38.52 71.27
C THR A 10 30.79 -39.01 69.90
N MET A 11 29.85 -39.96 69.92
CA MET A 11 28.62 -40.11 69.11
C MET A 11 28.62 -39.72 67.61
N LYS A 12 28.39 -40.70 66.70
CA LYS A 12 27.07 -41.16 66.14
C LYS A 12 26.41 -40.09 65.24
N GLY A 13 25.86 -40.36 64.06
CA GLY A 13 25.47 -41.59 63.34
C GLY A 13 25.11 -41.22 61.88
N LYS A 14 25.34 -42.10 60.90
CA LYS A 14 24.33 -43.01 60.29
C LYS A 14 22.92 -42.41 60.15
N ILE A 15 22.55 -41.98 58.94
CA ILE A 15 21.16 -42.04 58.44
C ILE A 15 21.18 -42.43 56.96
N LEU A 16 20.48 -43.51 56.64
CA LEU A 16 20.23 -44.13 55.33
C LEU A 16 18.71 -44.10 55.11
N LEU A 17 18.19 -43.53 54.02
CA LEU A 17 16.78 -43.63 53.58
C LEU A 17 16.70 -43.15 52.10
N SER A 18 16.55 -44.01 51.09
CA SER A 18 15.36 -44.69 50.54
C SER A 18 14.50 -43.87 49.55
N LEU A 19 14.45 -44.35 48.30
CA LEU A 19 13.46 -44.21 47.19
C LEU A 19 12.38 -43.11 47.24
N HIS A 20 12.23 -42.33 46.14
CA HIS A 20 11.05 -42.27 45.23
C HIS A 20 11.12 -41.08 44.23
N VAL A 21 11.01 -41.38 42.93
CA VAL A 21 10.09 -40.71 41.95
C VAL A 21 10.51 -39.32 41.42
N ILE A 22 10.80 -39.21 40.12
CA ILE A 22 9.99 -38.54 39.07
C ILE A 22 10.88 -38.28 37.82
N PHE A 23 10.55 -38.99 36.76
CA PHE A 23 10.84 -38.72 35.35
C PHE A 23 10.28 -37.33 34.95
N ILE A 24 11.11 -36.40 34.47
CA ILE A 24 10.63 -35.31 33.60
C ILE A 24 11.57 -35.25 32.39
N PRO A 25 11.21 -35.86 31.25
CA PRO A 25 11.81 -35.44 29.99
C PRO A 25 11.26 -34.04 29.71
N LEU A 26 12.13 -33.03 29.77
CA LEU A 26 11.84 -31.69 29.32
C LEU A 26 11.57 -31.75 27.82
N LEU A 27 10.29 -31.96 27.49
CA LEU A 27 9.73 -31.91 26.15
C LEU A 27 9.99 -30.51 25.61
N LEU A 28 11.02 -30.37 24.79
CA LEU A 28 11.26 -29.17 24.00
C LEU A 28 10.13 -29.10 22.95
N VAL A 29 9.02 -28.47 23.34
CA VAL A 29 7.93 -28.14 22.43
C VAL A 29 8.51 -27.18 21.39
N LEU A 30 8.89 -27.72 20.24
CA LEU A 30 9.07 -26.97 19.01
C LEU A 30 7.70 -26.36 18.68
N ALA A 31 7.47 -25.15 19.20
CA ALA A 31 6.44 -24.28 18.69
C ALA A 31 6.82 -23.97 17.24
N ALA A 32 6.36 -24.82 16.32
CA ALA A 32 6.21 -24.48 14.91
C ALA A 32 5.17 -23.36 14.87
N GLY A 33 5.62 -22.15 15.20
CA GLY A 33 4.87 -20.93 14.99
C GLY A 33 4.53 -20.90 13.51
N CYS A 34 3.28 -21.18 13.21
CA CYS A 34 2.71 -21.01 11.89
C CYS A 34 2.78 -19.51 11.62
N GLY A 35 3.93 -19.07 11.09
CA GLY A 35 4.14 -17.70 10.66
C GLY A 35 3.15 -17.47 9.53
N SER A 36 2.00 -16.91 9.87
CA SER A 36 1.09 -16.34 8.89
C SER A 36 1.93 -15.37 8.09
N ARG A 37 2.30 -15.76 6.86
CA ARG A 37 2.97 -14.88 5.93
C ARG A 37 2.03 -13.71 5.70
N LEU A 38 2.23 -12.63 6.46
CA LEU A 38 1.55 -11.37 6.26
C LEU A 38 1.76 -11.02 4.79
N LYS A 39 0.66 -11.02 4.03
CA LYS A 39 0.73 -10.57 2.64
C LYS A 39 1.32 -9.16 2.67
N PRO A 40 2.41 -8.91 1.93
CA PRO A 40 3.01 -7.58 1.89
C PRO A 40 1.95 -6.56 1.48
N GLY A 41 2.10 -5.32 1.96
CA GLY A 41 1.19 -4.21 1.64
C GLY A 41 1.06 -3.96 0.13
N PRO A 42 0.27 -2.95 -0.26
CA PRO A 42 0.24 -2.52 -1.65
C PRO A 42 1.66 -2.13 -2.11
N LYS A 43 1.94 -2.39 -3.39
CA LYS A 43 3.20 -2.00 -4.04
C LYS A 43 2.83 -1.36 -5.37
N ILE A 44 2.68 -0.04 -5.35
CA ILE A 44 2.19 0.72 -6.48
C ILE A 44 3.33 1.06 -7.44
N ARG A 45 3.06 0.87 -8.73
CA ARG A 45 3.90 1.33 -9.85
C ARG A 45 2.99 1.99 -10.87
N ILE A 46 3.39 3.16 -11.37
CA ILE A 46 2.63 3.92 -12.35
C ILE A 46 3.40 3.96 -13.66
N GLU A 47 2.72 3.72 -14.77
CA GLU A 47 3.29 3.72 -16.11
C GLU A 47 2.43 4.48 -17.11
N ASN A 48 3.04 4.85 -18.25
CA ASN A 48 2.37 5.45 -19.40
C ASN A 48 1.60 6.74 -19.07
N VAL A 49 2.14 7.56 -18.17
CA VAL A 49 1.53 8.81 -17.73
C VAL A 49 1.61 9.84 -18.84
N ARG A 50 0.46 10.19 -19.40
CA ARG A 50 0.34 11.08 -20.55
C ARG A 50 -0.87 11.98 -20.47
N SER A 51 -0.76 13.15 -21.07
CA SER A 51 -1.87 14.07 -21.28
C SER A 51 -2.02 14.41 -22.75
N ARG A 52 -3.23 14.76 -23.18
CA ARG A 52 -3.46 15.30 -24.53
C ARG A 52 -3.15 16.81 -24.52
N PRO A 53 -2.72 17.37 -25.67
CA PRO A 53 -2.64 18.81 -25.81
C PRO A 53 -3.97 19.48 -25.44
N ALA A 54 -3.89 20.57 -24.68
CA ALA A 54 -5.06 21.26 -24.18
C ALA A 54 -4.75 22.75 -23.98
N ARG A 55 -5.75 23.60 -24.25
CA ARG A 55 -5.58 25.05 -24.13
C ARG A 55 -6.16 25.52 -22.81
N ALA A 56 -5.39 26.31 -22.07
CA ALA A 56 -5.98 27.24 -21.11
C ALA A 56 -6.87 28.24 -21.86
N ILE A 57 -8.03 28.55 -21.28
CA ILE A 57 -9.01 29.50 -21.77
C ILE A 57 -9.32 30.43 -20.61
N GLU A 58 -9.34 31.74 -20.87
CA GLU A 58 -9.64 32.79 -19.89
C GLU A 58 -11.15 33.11 -19.90
N ASP A 59 -11.99 32.08 -19.79
CA ASP A 59 -13.44 32.22 -19.62
C ASP A 59 -13.90 31.54 -18.33
N ASP A 60 -15.20 31.63 -18.01
CA ASP A 60 -15.74 31.09 -16.77
C ASP A 60 -15.56 29.57 -16.64
N LEU A 61 -15.56 28.85 -17.77
CA LEU A 61 -15.40 27.39 -17.84
C LEU A 61 -13.93 26.97 -17.68
N GLY A 62 -13.01 27.79 -18.18
CA GLY A 62 -11.59 27.56 -18.21
C GLY A 62 -11.17 26.42 -19.14
N GLY A 63 -9.86 26.33 -19.37
CA GLY A 63 -9.28 25.22 -20.13
C GLY A 63 -9.46 23.89 -19.41
N MET A 64 -9.74 22.83 -20.16
CA MET A 64 -9.87 21.47 -19.63
C MET A 64 -8.86 20.52 -20.28
N GLY A 65 -8.32 19.60 -19.50
CA GLY A 65 -7.38 18.58 -19.96
C GLY A 65 -7.67 17.21 -19.36
N ALA A 66 -7.12 16.16 -19.95
CA ALA A 66 -7.24 14.80 -19.44
C ALA A 66 -5.86 14.15 -19.33
N VAL A 67 -5.69 13.36 -18.28
CA VAL A 67 -4.49 12.55 -18.04
C VAL A 67 -4.87 11.07 -18.00
N TYR A 68 -4.05 10.28 -18.69
CA TYR A 68 -4.16 8.84 -18.85
C TYR A 68 -2.90 8.18 -18.30
N LEU A 69 -3.06 7.04 -17.64
CA LEU A 69 -1.97 6.31 -17.01
C LEU A 69 -2.43 4.89 -16.69
N THR A 70 -1.48 4.00 -16.39
CA THR A 70 -1.77 2.68 -15.83
C THR A 70 -1.18 2.56 -14.44
N ILE A 71 -1.97 2.13 -13.48
CA ILE A 71 -1.54 1.84 -12.11
C ILE A 71 -1.48 0.34 -11.94
N PHE A 72 -0.31 -0.16 -11.56
CA PHE A 72 -0.09 -1.55 -11.16
C PHE A 72 0.02 -1.63 -9.64
N ASN A 73 -0.55 -2.66 -9.06
CA ASN A 73 -0.34 -3.02 -7.67
C ASN A 73 0.27 -4.43 -7.60
N ASP A 74 1.59 -4.48 -7.51
CA ASP A 74 2.36 -5.73 -7.39
C ASP A 74 2.32 -6.28 -5.94
N GLY A 75 1.61 -5.61 -5.04
CA GLY A 75 1.48 -5.93 -3.62
C GLY A 75 0.47 -7.04 -3.33
N GLY A 76 0.42 -7.45 -2.06
CA GLY A 76 -0.47 -8.51 -1.58
C GLY A 76 -1.82 -8.02 -1.04
N LYS A 77 -2.04 -6.69 -1.00
CA LYS A 77 -3.26 -6.04 -0.51
C LYS A 77 -3.71 -4.96 -1.51
N PRO A 78 -5.03 -4.72 -1.66
CA PRO A 78 -5.54 -3.67 -2.54
C PRO A 78 -5.21 -2.28 -1.96
N ASP A 79 -5.17 -1.29 -2.85
CA ASP A 79 -5.10 0.14 -2.53
C ASP A 79 -6.22 0.90 -3.23
N ARG A 80 -6.36 2.19 -2.95
CA ARG A 80 -7.37 3.05 -3.55
C ARG A 80 -6.75 4.39 -3.91
N LEU A 81 -6.86 4.78 -5.17
CA LEU A 81 -6.56 6.13 -5.61
C LEU A 81 -7.73 7.04 -5.23
N LEU A 82 -7.53 7.93 -4.28
CA LEU A 82 -8.54 8.86 -3.78
C LEU A 82 -8.67 10.10 -4.67
N GLY A 83 -7.57 10.54 -5.27
CA GLY A 83 -7.52 11.73 -6.09
C GLY A 83 -6.13 12.03 -6.61
N ALA A 84 -5.97 13.22 -7.15
CA ALA A 84 -4.68 13.73 -7.60
C ALA A 84 -4.65 15.26 -7.49
N ARG A 85 -3.47 15.85 -7.59
CA ARG A 85 -3.28 17.31 -7.67
C ARG A 85 -2.10 17.66 -8.57
N THR A 86 -2.14 18.87 -9.12
CA THR A 86 -1.06 19.41 -9.96
C THR A 86 -1.14 20.93 -9.99
N ASP A 87 -0.01 21.58 -10.25
CA ASP A 87 0.06 23.03 -10.36
C ASP A 87 -0.44 23.56 -11.72
N VAL A 88 -0.65 22.69 -12.72
CA VAL A 88 -1.11 23.13 -14.06
C VAL A 88 -2.62 23.36 -14.16
N ALA A 89 -3.40 23.01 -13.12
CA ALA A 89 -4.85 23.16 -13.07
C ALA A 89 -5.31 23.70 -11.71
N GLU A 90 -6.51 24.29 -11.64
CA GLU A 90 -7.11 24.68 -10.35
C GLU A 90 -7.67 23.48 -9.61
N LYS A 91 -8.27 22.53 -10.33
CA LYS A 91 -8.89 21.34 -9.74
C LYS A 91 -8.56 20.10 -10.57
N VAL A 92 -8.47 18.97 -9.88
CA VAL A 92 -8.27 17.66 -10.48
C VAL A 92 -9.33 16.71 -9.95
N GLU A 93 -9.96 15.96 -10.86
CA GLU A 93 -11.01 15.00 -10.53
C GLU A 93 -10.78 13.68 -11.27
N ILE A 94 -11.36 12.59 -10.76
CA ILE A 94 -11.40 11.31 -11.47
C ILE A 94 -12.75 11.20 -12.16
N HIS A 95 -12.75 11.01 -13.48
CA HIS A 95 -13.97 10.92 -14.27
C HIS A 95 -14.07 9.56 -14.95
N THR A 96 -15.31 9.08 -15.10
CA THR A 96 -15.64 7.95 -15.97
C THR A 96 -16.33 8.44 -17.22
N GLY A 97 -15.83 8.00 -18.37
CA GLY A 97 -16.45 8.10 -19.67
C GLY A 97 -17.32 6.88 -19.91
N SER A 98 -18.61 7.10 -20.15
CA SER A 98 -19.51 6.06 -20.66
C SER A 98 -20.27 6.62 -21.85
N MET A 99 -20.36 5.83 -22.92
CA MET A 99 -21.19 6.15 -24.07
C MET A 99 -22.64 5.76 -23.75
N GLU A 100 -23.40 6.73 -23.25
CA GLU A 100 -24.81 6.55 -22.94
C GLU A 100 -25.64 7.16 -24.08
N LYS A 101 -26.39 6.32 -24.81
CA LYS A 101 -27.27 6.75 -25.93
C LYS A 101 -26.56 7.55 -27.03
N GLY A 102 -25.34 7.14 -27.41
CA GLY A 102 -24.56 7.80 -28.46
C GLY A 102 -23.96 9.15 -28.07
N LYS A 103 -24.06 9.56 -26.79
CA LYS A 103 -23.35 10.71 -26.23
C LYS A 103 -22.32 10.24 -25.23
N MET A 104 -21.11 10.81 -25.31
CA MET A 104 -20.08 10.60 -24.30
C MET A 104 -20.49 11.36 -23.04
N THR A 105 -20.76 10.63 -21.96
CA THR A 105 -21.02 11.22 -20.64
C THR A 105 -19.76 11.11 -19.80
N MET A 106 -19.30 12.23 -19.26
CA MET A 106 -18.21 12.28 -18.28
C MET A 106 -18.84 12.55 -16.91
N LYS A 107 -18.68 11.61 -15.97
CA LYS A 107 -19.21 11.73 -14.61
C LYS A 107 -18.07 11.63 -13.61
N PRO A 108 -18.02 12.50 -12.59
CA PRO A 108 -17.04 12.37 -11.52
C PRO A 108 -17.26 11.05 -10.76
N VAL A 109 -16.17 10.44 -10.32
CA VAL A 109 -16.18 9.22 -9.51
C VAL A 109 -15.95 9.61 -8.06
N GLU A 110 -16.98 9.43 -7.24
CA GLU A 110 -16.90 9.62 -5.80
C GLU A 110 -16.24 8.43 -5.10
N GLY A 111 -15.48 8.67 -4.04
CA GLY A 111 -14.85 7.61 -3.24
C GLY A 111 -13.63 6.92 -3.90
N GLY A 112 -13.12 7.46 -5.00
CA GLY A 112 -11.88 7.01 -5.63
C GLY A 112 -11.97 5.68 -6.36
N ILE A 113 -10.82 5.19 -6.83
CA ILE A 113 -10.69 3.98 -7.65
C ILE A 113 -9.88 2.92 -6.91
N GLU A 114 -10.45 1.73 -6.73
CA GLU A 114 -9.74 0.59 -6.17
C GLU A 114 -8.74 -0.01 -7.16
N ILE A 115 -7.52 -0.26 -6.68
CA ILE A 115 -6.46 -0.96 -7.39
C ILE A 115 -6.25 -2.34 -6.72
N PRO A 116 -6.74 -3.43 -7.34
CA PRO A 116 -6.73 -4.75 -6.72
C PRO A 116 -5.30 -5.24 -6.47
N ALA A 117 -5.12 -6.07 -5.43
CA ALA A 117 -3.86 -6.75 -5.18
C ALA A 117 -3.46 -7.61 -6.38
N LYS A 118 -2.17 -7.61 -6.75
CA LYS A 118 -1.65 -8.34 -7.92
C LYS A 118 -2.38 -7.99 -9.22
N GLY A 119 -2.89 -6.77 -9.33
CA GLY A 119 -3.69 -6.32 -10.45
C GLY A 119 -3.29 -4.94 -10.95
N LYS A 120 -4.12 -4.39 -11.83
CA LYS A 120 -3.92 -3.06 -12.41
C LYS A 120 -5.24 -2.36 -12.68
N PHE A 121 -5.18 -1.03 -12.79
CA PHE A 121 -6.27 -0.19 -13.29
C PHE A 121 -5.72 0.75 -14.37
N ALA A 122 -6.44 0.86 -15.49
CA ALA A 122 -6.03 1.66 -16.63
C ALA A 122 -6.99 2.85 -16.81
N PHE A 123 -6.42 4.05 -16.82
CA PHE A 123 -7.07 5.27 -17.25
C PHE A 123 -6.82 5.43 -18.74
N GLU A 124 -7.87 5.29 -19.54
CA GLU A 124 -7.81 5.17 -20.99
C GLU A 124 -8.91 6.02 -21.63
N THR A 125 -8.63 6.52 -22.83
CA THR A 125 -9.60 7.24 -23.65
C THR A 125 -10.87 6.42 -23.84
N GLY A 126 -12.04 7.05 -23.68
CA GLY A 126 -13.33 6.35 -23.75
C GLY A 126 -13.78 5.68 -22.44
N ARG A 127 -12.90 5.61 -21.42
CA ARG A 127 -13.19 5.01 -20.12
C ARG A 127 -12.84 6.00 -19.01
N TYR A 128 -11.99 5.62 -18.06
CA TYR A 128 -11.58 6.48 -16.94
C TYR A 128 -10.47 7.44 -17.34
N HIS A 129 -10.50 8.66 -16.82
CA HIS A 129 -9.42 9.63 -16.96
C HIS A 129 -9.32 10.52 -15.72
N ILE A 130 -8.13 11.07 -15.49
CA ILE A 130 -7.93 12.13 -14.51
C ILE A 130 -8.17 13.46 -15.22
N MET A 131 -9.25 14.12 -14.85
CA MET A 131 -9.70 15.38 -15.44
C MET A 131 -8.99 16.55 -14.78
N LEU A 132 -8.39 17.43 -15.59
CA LEU A 132 -7.80 18.70 -15.20
C LEU A 132 -8.79 19.81 -15.52
N ILE A 133 -9.24 20.53 -14.49
CA ILE A 133 -10.27 21.56 -14.59
C ILE A 133 -9.63 22.91 -14.37
N ARG A 134 -9.94 23.87 -15.25
CA ARG A 134 -9.41 25.24 -15.27
C ARG A 134 -7.88 25.24 -15.31
N LEU A 135 -7.36 24.86 -16.47
CA LEU A 135 -5.93 24.88 -16.77
C LEU A 135 -5.36 26.29 -16.60
N LYS A 136 -4.27 26.39 -15.84
CA LYS A 136 -3.55 27.65 -15.56
C LYS A 136 -2.54 28.00 -16.64
N ARG A 137 -2.23 27.07 -17.54
CA ARG A 137 -1.37 27.25 -18.71
C ARG A 137 -1.75 26.31 -19.83
N HIS A 138 -1.34 26.62 -21.06
CA HIS A 138 -1.42 25.67 -22.17
C HIS A 138 -0.58 24.42 -21.88
N LEU A 139 -1.11 23.26 -22.29
CA LEU A 139 -0.40 22.00 -22.36
C LEU A 139 -0.07 21.75 -23.83
N ASN A 140 1.15 22.07 -24.23
CA ASN A 140 1.61 21.91 -25.62
C ASN A 140 2.26 20.53 -25.81
N GLU A 141 2.23 20.01 -27.03
CA GLU A 141 2.92 18.75 -27.34
C GLU A 141 4.41 18.82 -27.00
N GLY A 142 4.92 17.78 -26.34
CA GLY A 142 6.28 17.72 -25.78
C GLY A 142 6.43 18.30 -24.37
N ASP A 143 5.43 19.05 -23.87
CA ASP A 143 5.46 19.54 -22.49
C ASP A 143 5.47 18.39 -21.49
N LYS A 144 6.04 18.66 -20.32
CA LYS A 144 5.93 17.77 -19.16
C LYS A 144 5.42 18.54 -17.95
N PHE A 145 4.69 17.86 -17.08
CA PHE A 145 4.27 18.42 -15.81
C PHE A 145 4.15 17.35 -14.72
N LYS A 146 4.40 17.76 -13.48
CA LYS A 146 4.29 16.88 -12.32
C LYS A 146 2.85 16.78 -11.84
N MET A 147 2.50 15.62 -11.33
CA MET A 147 1.26 15.37 -10.61
C MET A 147 1.56 14.57 -9.35
N VAL A 148 0.76 14.78 -8.32
CA VAL A 148 0.77 13.97 -7.11
C VAL A 148 -0.50 13.14 -7.10
N LEU A 149 -0.35 11.83 -7.06
CA LEU A 149 -1.44 10.86 -6.91
C LEU A 149 -1.61 10.54 -5.43
N GLU A 150 -2.85 10.57 -4.95
CA GLU A 150 -3.17 10.40 -3.53
C GLU A 150 -3.80 9.04 -3.30
N PHE A 151 -3.06 8.13 -2.67
CA PHE A 151 -3.51 6.78 -2.34
C PHE A 151 -3.88 6.66 -0.87
N GLU A 152 -4.91 5.86 -0.59
CA GLU A 152 -5.40 5.59 0.76
C GLU A 152 -4.33 4.93 1.64
N LYS A 153 -3.53 4.00 1.09
CA LYS A 153 -2.52 3.24 1.87
C LYS A 153 -1.09 3.54 1.46
N SER A 154 -0.83 3.72 0.16
CA SER A 154 0.52 4.05 -0.33
C SER A 154 0.89 5.53 -0.17
N GLY A 155 -0.04 6.38 0.26
CA GLY A 155 0.19 7.81 0.49
C GLY A 155 0.33 8.59 -0.82
N LEU A 156 1.23 9.56 -0.83
CA LEU A 156 1.42 10.47 -1.96
C LEU A 156 2.52 9.96 -2.89
N LEU A 157 2.20 9.79 -4.17
CA LEU A 157 3.16 9.39 -5.21
C LEU A 157 3.25 10.46 -6.29
N GLU A 158 4.46 10.96 -6.53
CA GLU A 158 4.72 11.90 -7.63
C GLU A 158 4.92 11.16 -8.95
N VAL A 159 4.33 11.70 -10.01
CA VAL A 159 4.48 11.22 -11.39
C VAL A 159 4.68 12.41 -12.33
N GLU A 160 5.34 12.18 -13.46
CA GLU A 160 5.49 13.16 -14.53
C GLU A 160 4.63 12.74 -15.72
N ALA A 161 3.72 13.61 -16.15
CA ALA A 161 2.91 13.44 -17.33
C ALA A 161 3.57 14.09 -18.54
N GLU A 162 3.71 13.35 -19.62
CA GLU A 162 4.14 13.87 -20.93
C GLU A 162 2.92 14.26 -21.77
N VAL A 163 2.93 15.45 -22.36
CA VAL A 163 1.88 15.92 -23.25
C VAL A 163 2.18 15.44 -24.67
N ARG A 164 1.32 14.60 -25.24
CA ARG A 164 1.50 14.05 -26.59
C ARG A 164 0.17 13.66 -27.21
N GLN A 165 0.12 13.63 -28.54
CA GLN A 165 -1.03 13.07 -29.25
C GLN A 165 -1.05 11.54 -29.14
N GLU A 166 -2.24 10.95 -29.28
CA GLU A 166 -2.41 9.49 -29.37
C GLU A 166 -2.05 8.98 -30.75
#